data_AF-A0A537ENF1-F1
#
_entry.id   AF-A0A537ENF1-F1
#
_cell.length_a   1.000
_cell.length_b   1.000
_cell.length_c   1.000
_cell.angle_alpha   90.00
_cell.angle_beta   90.00
_cell.angle_gamma   90.00
#
_symmetry.space_group_name_H-M   'P 1'
#
loop_
_entity.id
_entity.type
_entity.pdbx_description
1 polymer ?
#
loop_
_entity_poly.entity_id
_entity_poly.type
_entity_poly.pdbx_seq_one_letter_code
_entity_poly.pdbx_strand_id
1 'polypeptide(L)'
;MNSSKHRFKRQESWRLKRVSEAWRRPRGVTSRMRKEKAGWPQKVKNGFGSAAATRGLHPSKLIERRLERLSDLEGLDPKHHIIRLSARLGERKRLLLLERVRQLNFHIANPGKEEAQPVGTQQETEKRTPSRPHETSPSKTLEAVSAEETSADSSEKRSPETLEETATEPVEEDEGSEDES
;
A
#
# COMPACT_ATOMS: atom_id res chain seq x y z
N MET A 1 -2.97 -2.40 -24.48
CA MET A 1 -4.37 -1.96 -24.66
C MET A 1 -4.47 -0.43 -24.68
N ASN A 2 -4.00 0.22 -25.74
CA ASN A 2 -4.22 1.66 -25.95
C ASN A 2 -4.61 1.87 -27.41
N SER A 3 -5.81 1.43 -27.78
CA SER A 3 -6.49 2.11 -28.88
C SER A 3 -6.77 3.52 -28.38
N SER A 4 -6.30 4.54 -29.10
CA SER A 4 -6.52 5.95 -28.76
C SER A 4 -8.02 6.19 -28.59
N LYS A 5 -8.49 6.15 -27.34
CA LYS A 5 -9.91 6.35 -27.03
C LYS A 5 -10.24 7.80 -27.32
N HIS A 6 -11.30 8.00 -28.09
CA HIS A 6 -11.86 9.33 -28.32
C HIS A 6 -12.17 9.99 -26.96
N ARG A 7 -11.64 11.18 -26.72
CA ARG A 7 -11.78 11.91 -25.45
C ARG A 7 -13.18 12.49 -25.18
N PHE A 8 -14.17 12.15 -26.02
CA PHE A 8 -15.58 12.62 -26.00
C PHE A 8 -15.79 13.97 -25.27
N LYS A 9 -15.26 15.04 -25.86
CA LYS A 9 -15.38 16.39 -25.30
C LYS A 9 -16.72 17.02 -25.68
N ARG A 10 -17.27 17.87 -24.81
CA ARG A 10 -18.44 18.70 -25.13
C ARG A 10 -18.15 19.64 -26.30
N GLN A 11 -19.18 19.92 -27.11
CA GLN A 11 -19.09 20.91 -28.17
C GLN A 11 -18.62 22.26 -27.62
N GLU A 12 -17.63 22.88 -28.30
CA GLU A 12 -17.10 24.22 -27.99
C GLU A 12 -16.43 24.37 -26.62
N SER A 13 -16.18 23.28 -25.88
CA SER A 13 -15.47 23.35 -24.59
C SER A 13 -14.04 23.87 -24.71
N TRP A 14 -13.40 23.69 -25.87
CA TRP A 14 -12.07 24.26 -26.14
C TRP A 14 -12.10 25.76 -26.43
N ARG A 15 -13.24 26.31 -26.86
CA ARG A 15 -13.39 27.72 -27.26
C ARG A 15 -13.87 28.58 -26.08
N LEU A 16 -14.73 28.03 -25.23
CA LEU A 16 -15.44 28.78 -24.20
C LEU A 16 -15.07 28.26 -22.81
N LYS A 17 -14.37 29.09 -22.01
CA LYS A 17 -13.99 28.74 -20.62
C LYS A 17 -15.19 28.38 -19.73
N ARG A 18 -16.36 28.99 -19.96
CA ARG A 18 -17.62 28.69 -19.25
C ARG A 18 -18.20 27.31 -19.56
N VAL A 19 -17.73 26.66 -20.62
CA VAL A 19 -18.23 25.35 -21.07
C VAL A 19 -17.24 24.28 -20.64
N SER A 20 -17.62 23.49 -19.63
CA SER A 20 -16.80 22.37 -19.17
C SER A 20 -16.65 21.28 -20.24
N GLU A 21 -15.54 20.54 -20.19
CA GLU A 21 -15.25 19.44 -21.14
C GLU A 21 -16.19 18.24 -21.00
N ALA A 22 -16.94 18.14 -19.89
CA ALA A 22 -17.85 17.05 -19.60
C ALA A 22 -18.88 16.85 -20.72
N TRP A 23 -18.90 15.65 -21.32
CA TRP A 23 -19.76 15.31 -22.45
C TRP A 23 -21.23 15.69 -22.20
N ARG A 24 -21.85 16.32 -23.20
CA ARG A 24 -23.29 16.58 -23.27
C ARG A 24 -23.77 16.32 -24.69
N ARG A 25 -24.93 15.67 -24.82
CA ARG A 25 -25.54 15.41 -26.13
C ARG A 25 -25.79 16.73 -26.87
N PRO A 26 -25.24 16.94 -28.08
CA PRO A 26 -25.51 18.16 -28.85
C PRO A 26 -26.97 18.17 -29.31
N ARG A 27 -27.68 19.28 -29.04
CA ARG A 27 -29.11 19.42 -29.33
C ARG A 27 -29.40 20.32 -30.53
N GLY A 28 -28.64 21.40 -30.70
CA GLY A 28 -28.92 22.45 -31.69
C GLY A 28 -29.02 21.93 -33.14
N VAL A 29 -29.98 22.44 -33.89
CA VAL A 29 -30.24 22.03 -35.28
C VAL A 29 -29.03 22.29 -36.18
N THR A 30 -28.33 23.40 -35.95
CA THR A 30 -27.14 23.83 -36.70
C THR A 30 -25.82 23.25 -36.17
N SER A 31 -25.83 22.49 -35.06
CA SER A 31 -24.62 21.92 -34.47
C SER A 31 -23.88 21.03 -35.46
N ARG A 32 -22.62 21.38 -35.75
CA ARG A 32 -21.74 20.60 -36.63
C ARG A 32 -21.38 19.25 -36.01
N MET A 33 -21.26 19.19 -34.68
CA MET A 33 -21.04 17.95 -33.92
C MET A 33 -22.27 17.03 -33.97
N ARG A 34 -23.50 17.58 -33.90
CA ARG A 34 -24.75 16.78 -34.07
C ARG A 34 -24.84 16.16 -35.46
N LYS A 35 -24.47 16.93 -36.47
CA LYS A 35 -24.42 16.53 -37.89
C LYS A 35 -23.19 15.68 -38.25
N GLU A 36 -22.30 15.41 -37.30
CA GLU A 36 -21.10 14.57 -37.49
C GLU A 36 -20.19 15.05 -38.64
N LYS A 37 -20.06 16.37 -38.80
CA LYS A 37 -19.14 16.93 -39.81
C LYS A 37 -17.67 16.64 -39.45
N ALA A 38 -16.86 16.34 -40.44
CA ALA A 38 -15.42 16.17 -40.28
C ALA A 38 -14.76 17.40 -39.62
N GLY A 39 -13.72 17.16 -38.82
CA GLY A 39 -13.03 18.19 -38.03
C GLY A 39 -13.70 18.56 -36.70
N TRP A 40 -14.93 18.10 -36.44
CA TRP A 40 -15.57 18.21 -35.13
C TRP A 40 -15.41 16.90 -34.33
N PRO A 41 -15.40 16.96 -32.99
CA PRO A 41 -15.35 15.74 -32.18
C PRO A 41 -16.47 14.78 -32.52
N GLN A 42 -16.18 13.49 -32.46
CA GLN A 42 -17.18 12.46 -32.72
C GLN A 42 -18.25 12.43 -31.61
N LYS A 43 -19.49 12.16 -32.02
CA LYS A 43 -20.61 11.96 -31.12
C LYS A 43 -20.55 10.57 -30.49
N VAL A 44 -20.84 10.47 -29.19
CA VAL A 44 -20.94 9.17 -28.50
C VAL A 44 -21.99 8.28 -29.19
N LYS A 45 -21.60 7.05 -29.50
CA LYS A 45 -22.39 5.97 -30.11
C LYS A 45 -22.00 4.63 -29.46
N ASN A 46 -22.88 3.62 -29.54
CA ASN A 46 -22.65 2.31 -28.92
C ASN A 46 -21.41 1.58 -29.50
N GLY A 47 -21.05 1.85 -30.76
CA GLY A 47 -19.90 1.22 -31.43
C GLY A 47 -18.51 1.61 -30.88
N PHE A 48 -18.43 2.58 -29.96
CA PHE A 48 -17.15 2.96 -29.32
C PHE A 48 -16.84 2.17 -28.04
N GLY A 49 -17.70 1.22 -27.65
CA GLY A 49 -17.45 0.36 -26.50
C GLY A 49 -16.20 -0.51 -26.69
N SER A 50 -15.44 -0.74 -25.61
CA SER A 50 -14.38 -1.75 -25.61
C SER A 50 -14.97 -3.16 -25.57
N ALA A 51 -14.23 -4.15 -26.10
CA ALA A 51 -14.60 -5.55 -26.02
C ALA A 51 -14.95 -5.97 -24.58
N ALA A 52 -16.01 -6.77 -24.41
CA ALA A 52 -16.57 -7.13 -23.11
C ALA A 52 -15.52 -7.72 -22.16
N ALA A 53 -14.67 -8.62 -22.65
CA ALA A 53 -13.59 -9.25 -21.88
C ALA A 53 -12.55 -8.27 -21.32
N THR A 54 -12.35 -7.12 -21.96
CA THR A 54 -11.32 -6.14 -21.56
C THR A 54 -11.88 -4.91 -20.86
N ARG A 55 -13.21 -4.78 -20.82
CA ARG A 55 -13.89 -3.59 -20.30
C ARG A 55 -13.69 -3.51 -18.78
N GLY A 56 -13.12 -2.41 -18.31
CA GLY A 56 -12.92 -2.16 -16.87
C GLY A 56 -11.67 -2.78 -16.26
N LEU A 57 -10.79 -3.39 -17.08
CA LEU A 57 -9.48 -3.86 -16.61
C LEU A 57 -8.49 -2.70 -16.48
N HIS A 58 -7.62 -2.79 -15.47
CA HIS A 58 -6.43 -1.96 -15.36
C HIS A 58 -5.50 -2.21 -16.58
N PRO A 59 -4.63 -1.27 -16.98
CA PRO A 59 -3.56 -1.53 -17.96
C PRO A 59 -2.75 -2.81 -17.67
N SER A 60 -2.57 -3.19 -16.41
CA SER A 60 -1.95 -4.47 -16.00
C SER A 60 -2.82 -5.72 -16.27
N LYS A 61 -4.00 -5.56 -16.89
CA LYS A 61 -5.00 -6.61 -17.18
C LYS A 61 -5.67 -7.25 -15.96
N LEU A 62 -5.52 -6.64 -14.79
CA LEU A 62 -6.16 -7.06 -13.55
C LEU A 62 -7.46 -6.28 -13.31
N ILE A 63 -8.41 -6.88 -12.61
CA ILE A 63 -9.65 -6.22 -12.18
C ILE A 63 -9.36 -5.37 -10.95
N GLU A 64 -9.62 -4.07 -11.04
CA GLU A 64 -9.43 -3.16 -9.92
C GLU A 64 -10.49 -3.38 -8.82
N ARG A 65 -10.04 -3.54 -7.58
CA ARG A 65 -10.90 -3.58 -6.40
C ARG A 65 -10.56 -2.44 -5.47
N ARG A 66 -11.58 -1.66 -5.11
CA ARG A 66 -11.45 -0.54 -4.17
C ARG A 66 -11.56 -1.08 -2.75
N LEU A 67 -10.56 -0.79 -1.93
CA LEU A 67 -10.45 -1.27 -0.56
C LEU A 67 -10.63 -0.13 0.44
N GLU A 68 -11.45 -0.36 1.49
CA GLU A 68 -11.64 0.60 2.58
C GLU A 68 -11.35 -0.03 3.96
N ARG A 69 -11.49 -1.35 4.12
CA ARG A 69 -11.27 -2.08 5.37
C ARG A 69 -10.52 -3.38 5.15
N LEU A 70 -10.07 -4.01 6.24
CA LEU A 70 -9.38 -5.31 6.20
C LEU A 70 -10.29 -6.43 5.72
N SER A 71 -11.56 -6.43 6.13
CA SER A 71 -12.55 -7.44 5.70
C SER A 71 -12.78 -7.44 4.19
N ASP A 72 -12.56 -6.29 3.51
CA ASP A 72 -12.70 -6.20 2.06
C ASP A 72 -11.59 -6.97 1.31
N LEU A 73 -10.56 -7.49 2.02
CA LEU A 73 -9.50 -8.35 1.46
C LEU A 73 -9.91 -9.83 1.37
N GLU A 74 -10.91 -10.23 2.14
CA GLU A 74 -11.35 -11.62 2.21
C GLU A 74 -12.02 -12.00 0.88
N GLY A 75 -11.60 -13.13 0.29
CA GLY A 75 -12.14 -13.61 -0.99
C GLY A 75 -11.58 -12.94 -2.25
N LEU A 76 -10.47 -12.20 -2.15
CA LEU A 76 -9.76 -11.68 -3.31
C LEU A 76 -8.63 -12.62 -3.75
N ASP A 77 -8.49 -12.80 -5.08
CA ASP A 77 -7.39 -13.54 -5.70
C ASP A 77 -6.27 -12.61 -6.22
N PRO A 78 -5.00 -12.80 -5.82
CA PRO A 78 -3.86 -11.97 -6.27
C PRO A 78 -3.60 -12.02 -7.78
N LYS A 79 -3.99 -13.13 -8.43
CA LYS A 79 -3.78 -13.34 -9.88
C LYS A 79 -4.76 -12.55 -10.75
N HIS A 80 -5.93 -12.21 -10.22
CA HIS A 80 -7.02 -11.61 -10.98
C HIS A 80 -7.31 -10.17 -10.56
N HIS A 81 -6.98 -9.83 -9.31
CA HIS A 81 -7.30 -8.54 -8.72
C HIS A 81 -6.07 -7.67 -8.46
N ILE A 82 -6.26 -6.37 -8.68
CA ILE A 82 -5.34 -5.32 -8.26
C ILE A 82 -6.07 -4.44 -7.24
N ILE A 83 -5.37 -4.08 -6.17
CA ILE A 83 -5.96 -3.34 -5.07
C ILE A 83 -5.72 -1.85 -5.26
N ARG A 84 -6.80 -1.07 -5.21
CA ARG A 84 -6.76 0.39 -5.09
C ARG A 84 -7.25 0.79 -3.71
N LEU A 85 -6.37 1.39 -2.91
CA LEU A 85 -6.75 1.93 -1.61
C LEU A 85 -7.60 3.18 -1.78
N SER A 86 -8.70 3.26 -1.04
CA SER A 86 -9.58 4.44 -1.03
C SER A 86 -8.83 5.69 -0.56
N ALA A 87 -9.13 6.82 -1.20
CA ALA A 87 -8.55 8.12 -0.82
C ALA A 87 -9.09 8.64 0.52
N ARG A 88 -10.16 8.04 1.05
CA ARG A 88 -10.76 8.38 2.35
C ARG A 88 -9.99 7.80 3.54
N LEU A 89 -9.05 6.89 3.29
CA LEU A 89 -8.26 6.27 4.35
C LEU A 89 -7.16 7.21 4.82
N GLY A 90 -7.14 7.49 6.12
CA GLY A 90 -6.02 8.14 6.77
C GLY A 90 -4.79 7.23 6.83
N GLU A 91 -3.62 7.82 7.07
CA GLU A 91 -2.31 7.16 7.04
C GLU A 91 -2.25 5.93 7.94
N ARG A 92 -2.72 6.03 9.20
CA ARG A 92 -2.75 4.90 10.14
C ARG A 92 -3.46 3.67 9.59
N LYS A 93 -4.64 3.84 8.95
CA LYS A 93 -5.37 2.72 8.35
C LYS A 93 -4.71 2.24 7.06
N ARG A 94 -4.10 3.14 6.29
CA ARG A 94 -3.38 2.80 5.07
C ARG A 94 -2.20 1.90 5.37
N LEU A 95 -1.38 2.21 6.36
CA LEU A 95 -0.22 1.40 6.76
C LEU A 95 -0.62 -0.04 7.09
N LEU A 96 -1.62 -0.21 7.96
CA LEU A 96 -2.15 -1.53 8.31
C LEU A 96 -2.66 -2.33 7.10
N LEU A 97 -3.36 -1.66 6.18
CA LEU A 97 -3.84 -2.30 4.95
C LEU A 97 -2.68 -2.64 4.00
N LEU A 98 -1.70 -1.76 3.85
CA LEU A 98 -0.54 -1.98 2.99
C LEU A 98 0.28 -3.18 3.45
N GLU A 99 0.56 -3.28 4.76
CA GLU A 99 1.23 -4.43 5.35
C GLU A 99 0.48 -5.73 5.05
N ARG A 100 -0.84 -5.75 5.29
CA ARG A 100 -1.66 -6.94 5.05
C ARG A 100 -1.73 -7.33 3.57
N VAL A 101 -1.86 -6.35 2.69
CA VAL A 101 -1.91 -6.53 1.23
C VAL A 101 -0.58 -7.09 0.69
N ARG A 102 0.54 -6.62 1.23
CA ARG A 102 1.89 -7.11 0.90
C ARG A 102 2.09 -8.55 1.36
N GLN A 103 1.68 -8.89 2.57
CA GLN A 103 1.72 -10.27 3.07
C GLN A 103 0.97 -11.24 2.14
N LEU A 104 -0.14 -10.79 1.54
CA LEU A 104 -0.96 -11.57 0.63
C LEU A 104 -0.52 -11.47 -0.85
N ASN A 105 0.60 -10.79 -1.14
CA ASN A 105 1.20 -10.63 -2.47
C ASN A 105 0.28 -9.99 -3.54
N PHE A 106 -0.59 -9.07 -3.14
CA PHE A 106 -1.40 -8.30 -4.09
C PHE A 106 -0.62 -7.14 -4.71
N HIS A 107 -0.92 -6.83 -5.97
CA HIS A 107 -0.42 -5.62 -6.63
C HIS A 107 -1.25 -4.39 -6.22
N ILE A 108 -0.57 -3.26 -5.95
CA ILE A 108 -1.19 -2.03 -5.45
C ILE A 108 -1.17 -0.95 -6.55
N ALA A 109 -2.34 -0.44 -6.93
CA ALA A 109 -2.48 0.56 -7.99
C ALA A 109 -2.01 1.97 -7.55
N ASN A 110 -2.07 2.26 -6.25
CA ASN A 110 -1.73 3.56 -5.65
C ASN A 110 -0.93 3.40 -4.34
N PRO A 111 0.34 2.96 -4.43
CA PRO A 111 1.17 2.63 -3.25
C PRO A 111 1.47 3.83 -2.33
N GLY A 112 1.26 5.07 -2.75
CA GLY A 112 1.59 6.24 -1.92
C GLY A 112 3.09 6.55 -1.89
N LYS A 113 3.51 7.54 -1.09
CA LYS A 113 4.90 8.05 -1.08
C LYS A 113 5.85 7.24 -0.20
N GLU A 114 5.35 6.66 0.88
CA GLU A 114 6.17 5.96 1.89
C GLU A 114 6.82 4.68 1.34
N GLU A 115 6.36 4.19 0.18
CA GLU A 115 6.84 2.95 -0.44
C GLU A 115 7.90 3.14 -1.53
N ALA A 116 8.24 4.39 -1.90
CA ALA A 116 9.22 4.62 -2.98
C ALA A 116 10.67 4.34 -2.55
N GLN A 117 10.92 4.04 -1.28
CA GLN A 117 12.23 3.61 -0.80
C GLN A 117 12.30 2.09 -0.82
N PRO A 118 13.19 1.47 -1.62
CA PRO A 118 13.43 0.04 -1.51
C PRO A 118 14.05 -0.22 -0.13
N VAL A 119 13.28 -0.85 0.76
CA VAL A 119 13.82 -1.41 1.99
C VAL A 119 14.73 -2.55 1.55
N GLY A 120 16.03 -2.25 1.49
CA GLY A 120 17.05 -3.17 1.03
C GLY A 120 16.93 -4.49 1.78
N THR A 121 16.94 -5.58 1.02
CA THR A 121 17.14 -6.95 1.49
C THR A 121 18.31 -6.98 2.48
N GLN A 122 18.02 -6.95 3.78
CA GLN A 122 18.98 -7.33 4.79
C GLN A 122 19.08 -8.85 4.71
N GLN A 123 20.10 -9.33 4.00
CA GLN A 123 20.50 -10.73 4.11
C GLN A 123 21.01 -10.95 5.54
N GLU A 124 20.44 -11.96 6.18
CA GLU A 124 20.79 -12.44 7.50
C GLU A 124 22.29 -12.72 7.63
N THR A 125 22.81 -12.36 8.79
CA THR A 125 24.06 -12.80 9.35
C THR A 125 24.12 -14.31 9.52
N GLU A 126 25.03 -14.99 8.83
CA GLU A 126 25.61 -16.24 9.33
C GLU A 126 26.98 -15.95 9.94
N LYS A 127 27.06 -16.13 11.26
CA LYS A 127 28.29 -16.03 12.04
C LYS A 127 29.04 -17.37 11.97
N ARG A 128 30.30 -17.28 11.53
CA ARG A 128 31.51 -17.94 12.06
C ARG A 128 31.56 -19.49 12.13
N THR A 129 32.58 -20.05 11.47
CA THR A 129 33.44 -21.07 12.09
C THR A 129 34.91 -20.73 11.76
N PRO A 130 35.80 -20.53 12.74
CA PRO A 130 37.23 -20.36 12.50
C PRO A 130 37.92 -21.73 12.39
N SER A 131 38.50 -22.05 11.23
CA SER A 131 39.40 -23.19 11.05
C SER A 131 40.87 -22.74 11.02
N ARG A 132 41.73 -23.45 11.75
CA ARG A 132 43.20 -23.37 11.80
C ARG A 132 43.74 -24.82 11.77
N PRO A 133 45.02 -25.15 11.44
CA PRO A 133 46.14 -24.45 10.77
C PRO A 133 46.72 -25.23 9.55
N HIS A 134 47.72 -24.70 8.82
CA HIS A 134 48.92 -25.46 8.40
C HIS A 134 50.10 -24.51 8.05
N GLU A 135 51.31 -24.98 8.36
CA GLU A 135 52.58 -24.27 8.56
C GLU A 135 53.35 -23.95 7.26
N THR A 136 54.18 -22.90 7.25
CA THR A 136 55.67 -23.00 7.27
C THR A 136 56.38 -21.62 7.28
N SER A 137 57.50 -21.63 8.01
CA SER A 137 58.49 -20.63 8.47
C SER A 137 59.15 -19.67 7.44
N PRO A 138 60.16 -18.84 7.81
CA PRO A 138 60.33 -17.90 8.94
C PRO A 138 60.91 -16.52 8.51
N SER A 139 60.83 -15.45 9.33
CA SER A 139 61.96 -14.50 9.57
C SER A 139 61.64 -13.31 10.50
N LYS A 140 62.41 -13.24 11.59
CA LYS A 140 63.19 -12.10 12.14
C LYS A 140 62.57 -11.07 13.14
N THR A 141 63.25 -11.02 14.31
CA THR A 141 63.53 -9.90 15.26
C THR A 141 62.36 -9.29 16.06
N LEU A 142 62.22 -9.60 17.36
CA LEU A 142 62.89 -9.03 18.56
C LEU A 142 62.55 -7.55 18.82
N GLU A 143 61.69 -7.28 19.82
CA GLU A 143 61.95 -6.34 20.93
C GLU A 143 60.80 -6.33 21.96
N ALA A 144 61.16 -6.11 23.22
CA ALA A 144 60.36 -6.24 24.43
C ALA A 144 59.97 -4.87 25.01
N VAL A 145 58.87 -4.78 25.76
CA VAL A 145 58.65 -3.94 26.98
C VAL A 145 57.22 -4.23 27.52
N SER A 146 57.04 -4.77 28.74
CA SER A 146 56.88 -4.10 30.06
C SER A 146 55.48 -3.47 30.23
N ALA A 147 54.53 -4.05 31.00
CA ALA A 147 54.30 -4.00 32.45
C ALA A 147 53.31 -2.88 32.90
N GLU A 148 52.65 -3.12 34.05
CA GLU A 148 51.65 -2.32 34.82
C GLU A 148 50.18 -2.52 34.40
N GLU A 149 49.26 -3.08 35.21
CA GLU A 149 48.82 -2.92 36.63
C GLU A 149 47.95 -1.70 36.93
N THR A 150 47.01 -1.94 37.87
CA THR A 150 46.08 -1.02 38.58
C THR A 150 44.79 -0.66 37.81
N SER A 151 43.60 -0.47 38.38
CA SER A 151 43.00 -0.50 39.74
C SER A 151 41.46 -0.42 39.51
N ALA A 152 40.64 -1.30 40.09
CA ALA A 152 39.82 -1.07 41.30
C ALA A 152 38.94 0.20 41.30
N ASP A 153 37.60 0.05 41.25
CA ASP A 153 36.59 0.68 42.14
C ASP A 153 35.17 0.16 41.75
N SER A 154 34.49 -0.66 42.56
CA SER A 154 33.51 -0.32 43.62
C SER A 154 32.12 0.09 43.07
N SER A 155 31.13 -0.81 43.21
CA SER A 155 29.93 -0.66 44.07
C SER A 155 28.80 0.15 43.38
N GLU A 156 27.50 -0.02 43.61
CA GLU A 156 26.75 -0.76 44.60
C GLU A 156 25.32 -1.03 44.09
N LYS A 157 24.71 -2.00 44.76
CA LYS A 157 23.37 -2.56 44.63
C LYS A 157 22.26 -1.50 44.77
N ARG A 158 21.12 -1.75 44.12
CA ARG A 158 19.78 -1.56 44.71
C ARG A 158 18.81 -2.61 44.19
N SER A 159 18.31 -3.41 45.12
CA SER A 159 17.32 -4.47 44.96
C SER A 159 15.90 -3.90 44.77
N PRO A 160 14.95 -4.70 44.23
CA PRO A 160 13.56 -4.31 44.05
C PRO A 160 12.69 -4.67 45.27
N GLU A 161 11.70 -3.84 45.58
CA GLU A 161 10.64 -4.14 46.55
C GLU A 161 9.28 -4.37 45.85
N THR A 162 8.45 -5.10 46.58
CA THR A 162 7.42 -6.03 46.15
C THR A 162 6.04 -5.59 46.65
N LEU A 163 5.00 -5.96 45.90
CA LEU A 163 3.65 -6.42 46.33
C LEU A 163 2.68 -5.47 47.06
N GLU A 164 1.43 -5.48 46.56
CA GLU A 164 0.11 -5.47 47.24
C GLU A 164 -0.93 -5.22 46.12
N GLU A 165 -1.70 -6.18 45.58
CA GLU A 165 -2.78 -7.01 46.13
C GLU A 165 -3.87 -6.24 46.89
N THR A 166 -5.00 -5.95 46.23
CA THR A 166 -6.35 -6.00 46.85
C THR A 166 -7.40 -6.39 45.79
N ALA A 167 -8.18 -7.41 46.14
CA ALA A 167 -9.33 -7.95 45.42
C ALA A 167 -10.65 -7.28 45.86
N THR A 168 -11.79 -7.80 45.34
CA THR A 168 -13.20 -7.66 45.80
C THR A 168 -13.98 -6.53 45.08
N GLU A 169 -15.13 -6.69 44.42
CA GLU A 169 -16.12 -7.78 44.17
C GLU A 169 -17.03 -7.38 42.95
N PRO A 170 -17.89 -8.29 42.42
CA PRO A 170 -18.78 -8.07 41.28
C PRO A 170 -20.16 -7.53 41.70
N VAL A 171 -20.86 -6.84 40.80
CA VAL A 171 -22.27 -6.42 40.99
C VAL A 171 -23.15 -7.04 39.90
N GLU A 172 -24.32 -7.46 40.36
CA GLU A 172 -25.29 -8.41 39.84
C GLU A 172 -26.07 -8.02 38.57
N GLU A 173 -26.77 -9.05 38.12
CA GLU A 173 -27.75 -9.24 37.06
C GLU A 173 -28.91 -8.23 37.10
N ASP A 174 -29.43 -7.89 35.92
CA ASP A 174 -30.85 -7.53 35.80
C ASP A 174 -31.40 -8.12 34.49
N GLU A 175 -32.07 -9.26 34.63
CA GLU A 175 -32.96 -9.79 33.61
C GLU A 175 -34.28 -9.01 33.66
N GLY A 176 -34.59 -8.28 32.59
CA GLY A 176 -35.85 -7.58 32.43
C GLY A 176 -36.48 -7.87 31.08
N SER A 177 -37.30 -8.93 31.04
CA SER A 177 -38.29 -9.23 30.00
C SER A 177 -39.49 -8.30 30.09
N GLU A 178 -39.97 -7.79 28.95
CA GLU A 178 -41.33 -7.24 28.69
C GLU A 178 -41.34 -6.92 27.17
N ASP A 179 -41.88 -7.73 26.25
CA ASP A 179 -43.29 -8.12 26.00
C ASP A 179 -44.22 -6.91 25.79
N GLU A 180 -44.41 -6.49 24.54
CA GLU A 180 -45.68 -5.90 24.06
C GLU A 180 -45.82 -6.06 22.53
N SER A 181 -46.74 -6.96 22.17
CA SER A 181 -47.82 -6.90 21.15
C SER A 181 -47.71 -6.00 19.92
#